data_AF-A0A852GLM1-F1
#
_entry.id   AF-A0A852GLM1-F1
#
_cell.length_a   1.000
_cell.length_b   1.000
_cell.length_c   1.000
_cell.angle_alpha   90.00
_cell.angle_beta   90.00
_cell.angle_gamma   90.00
#
_symmetry.space_group_name_H-M   'P 1'
#
loop_
_entity.id
_entity.type
_entity.pdbx_description
1 polymer ?
#
loop_
_entity_poly.entity_id
_entity_poly.type
_entity_poly.pdbx_seq_one_letter_code
_entity_poly.pdbx_strand_id
1 'polypeptide(L)'
;MAALFTGKVLTGNRERDEVETERELGLALENKVLLLYFGSGQCPRCRQFAPILKDFFLRLTDEFYVERASQLVLVYVSRDETEEQQSAFLRSMPKRWLAVPFGDAFKRDLELRFGVSEVPVVVVLRPDGEVIVGNAVDEIRRVGPACFRNWQEAAELVDRNFLLAEDFDELSRRSITDPFRRLKYKVEKTPEKKKKGRKEDGEESP
;
A
#
# COMPACT_ATOMS: atom_id res chain seq x y z
N MET A 1 3.50 10.00 7.05
CA MET A 1 2.06 9.71 6.87
C MET A 1 1.49 8.87 8.01
N ALA A 2 2.18 7.85 8.51
CA ALA A 2 1.73 7.10 9.69
C ALA A 2 1.43 8.00 10.91
N ALA A 3 2.25 9.04 11.14
CA ALA A 3 2.03 10.04 12.20
C ALA A 3 0.69 10.80 12.09
N LEU A 4 0.11 10.95 10.89
CA LEU A 4 -1.19 11.60 10.72
C LEU A 4 -2.32 10.75 11.30
N PHE A 5 -2.17 9.43 11.29
CA PHE A 5 -3.17 8.46 11.72
C PHE A 5 -2.70 7.65 12.95
N THR A 6 -1.66 8.10 13.66
CA THR A 6 -1.19 7.43 14.88
C THR A 6 -2.31 7.36 15.91
N GLY A 7 -2.60 6.14 16.38
CA GLY A 7 -3.71 5.87 17.30
C GLY A 7 -5.11 6.09 16.71
N LYS A 8 -5.25 6.17 15.38
CA LYS A 8 -6.54 6.29 14.69
C LYS A 8 -6.90 4.99 13.99
N VAL A 9 -8.19 4.70 13.94
CA VAL A 9 -8.75 3.54 13.24
C VAL A 9 -9.34 4.02 11.92
N LEU A 10 -9.01 3.35 10.82
CA LEU A 10 -9.68 3.53 9.54
C LEU A 10 -10.48 2.27 9.22
N THR A 11 -11.68 2.47 8.71
CA THR A 11 -12.55 1.38 8.28
C THR A 11 -12.29 1.07 6.81
N GLY A 12 -11.98 -0.18 6.49
CA GLY A 12 -11.93 -0.63 5.12
C GLY A 12 -13.33 -0.73 4.52
N ASN A 13 -13.47 -0.46 3.22
CA ASN A 13 -14.75 -0.66 2.51
C ASN A 13 -15.01 -2.14 2.14
N ARG A 14 -14.12 -3.08 2.51
CA ARG A 14 -14.43 -4.51 2.49
C ARG A 14 -15.33 -4.86 3.67
N GLU A 15 -16.33 -5.72 3.45
CA GLU A 15 -17.20 -6.23 4.52
C GLU A 15 -16.35 -6.72 5.71
N ARG A 16 -16.40 -5.96 6.81
CA ARG A 16 -15.90 -6.32 8.15
C ARG A 16 -14.39 -6.60 8.30
N ASP A 17 -13.52 -5.82 7.67
CA ASP A 17 -12.18 -5.62 8.21
C ASP A 17 -12.03 -4.15 8.59
N GLU A 18 -12.26 -3.86 9.88
CA GLU A 18 -11.61 -2.72 10.49
C GLU A 18 -10.10 -2.91 10.26
N VAL A 19 -9.40 -1.90 9.77
CA VAL A 19 -7.93 -1.94 9.83
C VAL A 19 -7.60 -1.65 11.29
N GLU A 20 -7.79 -2.65 12.15
CA GLU A 20 -7.85 -2.50 13.61
C GLU A 20 -6.49 -2.14 14.20
N THR A 21 -5.40 -2.54 13.53
CA THR A 21 -4.07 -2.33 14.08
C THR A 21 -3.33 -1.21 13.35
N GLU A 22 -2.78 -0.28 14.13
CA GLU A 22 -1.88 0.79 13.67
C GLU A 22 -0.77 0.27 12.74
N ARG A 23 -0.35 -0.98 12.95
CA ARG A 23 0.62 -1.68 12.12
C ARG A 23 0.11 -1.97 10.71
N GLU A 24 -1.12 -2.46 10.57
CA GLU A 24 -1.74 -2.71 9.26
C GLU A 24 -1.99 -1.40 8.51
N LEU A 25 -2.41 -0.36 9.24
CA LEU A 25 -2.57 0.97 8.66
C LEU A 25 -1.23 1.56 8.20
N GLY A 26 -0.18 1.39 9.00
CA GLY A 26 1.18 1.76 8.64
C GLY A 26 1.62 1.10 7.33
N LEU A 27 1.46 -0.22 7.22
CA LEU A 27 1.78 -0.99 6.00
C LEU A 27 0.91 -0.58 4.81
N ALA A 28 -0.38 -0.31 5.05
CA ALA A 28 -1.32 0.10 4.00
C ALA A 28 -0.96 1.48 3.41
N LEU A 29 -0.34 2.36 4.20
CA LEU A 29 0.03 3.73 3.81
C LEU A 29 1.51 3.90 3.46
N GLU A 30 2.36 2.92 3.78
CA GLU A 30 3.81 3.02 3.58
C GLU A 30 4.18 3.16 2.10
N ASN A 31 5.03 4.16 1.78
CA ASN A 31 5.52 4.44 0.42
C ASN A 31 4.39 4.57 -0.61
N LYS A 32 3.30 5.23 -0.23
CA LYS A 32 2.17 5.52 -1.11
C LYS A 32 1.76 6.98 -1.04
N VAL A 33 1.30 7.51 -2.17
CA VAL A 33 0.57 8.77 -2.23
C VAL A 33 -0.82 8.54 -1.63
N LEU A 34 -1.24 9.43 -0.74
CA LEU A 34 -2.56 9.37 -0.12
C LEU A 34 -3.46 10.46 -0.65
N LEU A 35 -4.67 10.07 -1.04
CA LEU A 35 -5.76 10.96 -1.39
C LEU A 35 -6.72 11.03 -0.21
N LEU A 36 -6.77 12.18 0.45
CA LEU A 36 -7.82 12.49 1.41
C LEU A 36 -8.99 13.14 0.65
N TYR A 37 -10.05 12.38 0.45
CA TYR A 37 -11.24 12.87 -0.22
C TYR A 37 -12.29 13.31 0.80
N PHE A 38 -12.55 14.62 0.84
CA PHE A 38 -13.61 15.23 1.64
C PHE A 38 -14.87 15.38 0.79
N GLY A 39 -15.94 14.72 1.20
CA GLY A 39 -17.18 14.70 0.43
C GLY A 39 -18.41 14.34 1.25
N SER A 40 -19.56 14.44 0.59
CA SER A 40 -20.83 13.96 1.11
C SER A 40 -21.66 13.37 -0.03
N GLY A 41 -22.37 12.28 0.25
CA GLY A 41 -23.32 11.65 -0.67
C GLY A 41 -24.53 12.53 -1.01
N GLN A 42 -24.90 13.49 -0.15
CA GLN A 42 -26.00 14.42 -0.42
C GLN A 42 -25.57 15.63 -1.27
N CYS A 43 -24.28 15.98 -1.27
CA CYS A 43 -23.79 17.14 -2.00
C CYS A 43 -23.85 16.91 -3.53
N PRO A 44 -24.54 17.77 -4.32
CA PRO A 44 -24.64 17.62 -5.77
C PRO A 44 -23.29 17.63 -6.49
N ARG A 45 -22.37 18.53 -6.08
CA ARG A 45 -21.02 18.62 -6.66
C ARG A 45 -20.21 17.36 -6.38
N CYS A 46 -20.34 16.79 -5.18
CA CYS A 46 -19.69 15.54 -4.81
C CYS A 46 -20.23 14.36 -5.62
N ARG A 47 -21.55 14.25 -5.81
CA ARG A 47 -22.16 13.18 -6.63
C ARG A 47 -21.71 13.21 -8.09
N GLN A 48 -21.48 14.39 -8.66
CA GLN A 48 -20.93 14.53 -10.01
C GLN A 48 -19.44 14.14 -10.08
N PHE A 49 -18.67 14.43 -9.03
CA PHE A 49 -17.24 14.14 -9.00
C PHE A 49 -16.91 12.69 -8.61
N ALA A 50 -17.70 12.08 -7.73
CA ALA A 50 -17.49 10.72 -7.24
C ALA A 50 -17.27 9.66 -8.35
N PRO A 51 -18.04 9.60 -9.46
CA PRO A 51 -17.78 8.64 -10.53
C PRO A 51 -16.45 8.90 -11.25
N ILE A 52 -16.04 10.18 -11.39
CA ILE A 52 -14.75 10.57 -11.98
C ILE A 52 -13.60 10.09 -11.09
N LEU A 53 -13.71 10.33 -9.77
CA LEU A 53 -12.71 9.89 -8.81
C LEU A 53 -12.62 8.35 -8.73
N LYS A 54 -13.76 7.67 -8.82
CA LYS A 54 -13.83 6.21 -8.88
C LYS A 54 -13.10 5.66 -10.12
N ASP A 55 -13.40 6.19 -11.31
CA ASP A 55 -12.73 5.78 -12.55
C ASP A 55 -11.22 6.07 -12.51
N PHE A 56 -10.83 7.26 -12.03
CA PHE A 56 -9.44 7.63 -11.80
C PHE A 56 -8.71 6.62 -10.90
N PHE A 57 -9.30 6.29 -9.75
CA PHE A 57 -8.70 5.34 -8.81
C PHE A 57 -8.58 3.94 -9.42
N LEU A 58 -9.62 3.45 -10.10
CA LEU A 58 -9.62 2.13 -10.72
C LEU A 58 -8.53 2.02 -11.80
N ARG A 59 -8.44 2.99 -12.71
CA ARG A 59 -7.41 2.99 -13.76
C ARG A 59 -5.97 2.95 -13.24
N LEU A 60 -5.74 3.49 -12.05
CA LEU A 60 -4.42 3.51 -11.42
C LEU A 60 -4.13 2.27 -10.58
N THR A 61 -5.16 1.55 -10.12
CA THR A 61 -5.00 0.51 -9.10
C THR A 61 -5.38 -0.89 -9.56
N ASP A 62 -6.11 -1.00 -10.66
CA ASP A 62 -6.59 -2.27 -11.23
C ASP A 62 -5.51 -2.92 -12.09
N GLU A 63 -5.20 -4.17 -11.77
CA GLU A 63 -4.17 -5.00 -12.42
C GLU A 63 -4.44 -5.21 -13.91
N PHE A 64 -5.70 -5.06 -14.36
CA PHE A 64 -6.03 -5.12 -15.78
C PHE A 64 -5.49 -3.93 -16.56
N TYR A 65 -5.34 -2.77 -15.91
CA TYR A 65 -4.91 -1.53 -16.55
C TYR A 65 -3.45 -1.18 -16.27
N VAL A 66 -2.85 -1.74 -15.22
CA VAL A 66 -1.46 -1.47 -14.82
C VAL A 66 -0.73 -2.75 -14.42
N GLU A 67 0.49 -2.94 -14.94
CA GLU A 67 1.37 -4.08 -14.60
C GLU A 67 1.71 -4.13 -13.10
N ARG A 68 1.68 -2.98 -12.43
CA ARG A 68 1.85 -2.85 -10.97
C ARG A 68 0.81 -1.89 -10.43
N ALA A 69 0.06 -2.32 -9.41
CA ALA A 69 -0.90 -1.46 -8.73
C ALA A 69 -0.18 -0.19 -8.24
N SER A 70 -0.69 0.98 -8.63
CA SER A 70 -0.09 2.25 -8.23
C SER A 70 0.05 2.32 -6.72
N GLN A 71 1.13 2.97 -6.28
CA GLN A 71 1.39 3.34 -4.89
C GLN A 71 0.42 4.45 -4.45
N LEU A 72 -0.88 4.15 -4.47
CA LEU A 72 -1.98 5.08 -4.24
C LEU A 72 -2.96 4.48 -3.23
N VAL A 73 -3.33 5.28 -2.23
CA VAL A 73 -4.37 4.97 -1.26
C VAL A 73 -5.35 6.13 -1.22
N LEU A 74 -6.63 5.83 -1.02
CA LEU A 74 -7.67 6.83 -0.86
C LEU A 74 -8.39 6.61 0.46
N VAL A 75 -8.49 7.68 1.24
CA VAL A 75 -9.23 7.75 2.50
C VAL A 75 -10.38 8.73 2.32
N TYR A 76 -11.59 8.24 2.51
CA TYR A 76 -12.81 9.04 2.50
C TYR A 76 -13.05 9.67 3.87
N VAL A 77 -13.18 10.99 3.88
CA VAL A 77 -13.60 11.78 5.03
C VAL A 77 -15.00 12.29 4.74
N SER A 78 -15.97 11.59 5.31
CA SER A 78 -17.39 11.90 5.14
C SER A 78 -17.80 13.15 5.94
N ARG A 79 -18.42 14.11 5.25
CA ARG A 79 -19.20 15.23 5.81
C ARG A 79 -20.71 14.94 5.78
N ASP A 80 -21.08 13.66 5.70
CA ASP A 80 -22.49 13.25 5.72
C ASP A 80 -23.09 13.46 7.10
N GLU A 81 -24.39 13.72 7.15
CA GLU A 81 -25.11 13.95 8.41
C GLU A 81 -25.39 12.66 9.18
N THR A 82 -25.44 11.52 8.48
CA THR A 82 -25.76 10.23 9.08
C THR A 82 -24.82 9.12 8.60
N GLU A 83 -24.65 8.09 9.43
CA GLU A 83 -23.81 6.93 9.15
C GLU A 83 -24.31 6.14 7.92
N GLU A 84 -25.62 6.08 7.74
CA GLU A 84 -26.25 5.39 6.61
C GLU A 84 -25.88 6.05 5.28
N GLN A 85 -25.76 7.37 5.25
CA GLN A 85 -25.35 8.12 4.07
C GLN A 85 -23.89 7.84 3.71
N GLN A 86 -23.00 7.88 4.72
CA GLN A 86 -21.59 7.51 4.55
C GLN A 86 -21.48 6.07 4.03
N SER A 87 -22.21 5.14 4.65
CA SER A 87 -22.22 3.72 4.29
C SER A 87 -22.77 3.48 2.89
N ALA A 88 -23.87 4.14 2.53
CA ALA A 88 -24.46 4.04 1.18
C ALA A 88 -23.50 4.56 0.10
N PHE A 89 -22.81 5.67 0.38
CA PHE A 89 -21.79 6.19 -0.52
C PHE A 89 -20.64 5.18 -0.70
N LEU A 90 -20.06 4.69 0.40
CA LEU A 90 -18.95 3.74 0.38
C LEU A 90 -19.29 2.43 -0.33
N ARG A 91 -20.51 1.90 -0.17
CA ARG A 91 -20.99 0.71 -0.90
C ARG A 91 -20.91 0.84 -2.43
N SER A 92 -21.00 2.07 -2.95
CA SER A 92 -20.90 2.33 -4.40
C SER A 92 -19.45 2.52 -4.89
N MET A 93 -18.49 2.62 -3.96
CA MET A 93 -17.08 2.88 -4.22
C MET A 93 -16.23 1.60 -4.21
N PRO A 94 -14.98 1.64 -4.75
CA PRO A 94 -14.09 0.49 -4.74
C PRO A 94 -13.81 -0.04 -3.32
N LYS A 95 -13.69 -1.36 -3.19
CA LYS A 95 -13.42 -2.04 -1.90
C LYS A 95 -12.07 -1.66 -1.25
N ARG A 96 -11.13 -1.15 -2.05
CA ARG A 96 -9.80 -0.71 -1.60
C ARG A 96 -9.80 0.67 -0.94
N TRP A 97 -10.91 1.40 -0.98
CA TRP A 97 -11.03 2.68 -0.30
C TRP A 97 -11.09 2.45 1.20
N LEU A 98 -10.44 3.34 1.92
CA LEU A 98 -10.52 3.45 3.37
C LEU A 98 -11.46 4.60 3.72
N ALA A 99 -12.01 4.59 4.92
CA ALA A 99 -12.83 5.69 5.41
C ALA A 99 -12.55 5.95 6.89
N VAL A 100 -12.72 7.21 7.30
CA VAL A 100 -12.73 7.56 8.72
C VAL A 100 -14.09 7.13 9.31
N PRO A 101 -14.13 6.41 10.45
CA PRO A 101 -15.37 5.99 11.10
C PRO A 101 -16.35 7.15 11.30
N PHE A 102 -17.66 6.87 11.19
CA PHE A 102 -18.67 7.88 11.44
C PHE A 102 -18.60 8.37 12.91
N GLY A 103 -18.75 9.68 13.13
CA GLY A 103 -18.65 10.28 14.47
C GLY A 103 -17.24 10.49 15.04
N ASP A 104 -16.17 10.08 14.36
CA ASP A 104 -14.80 10.33 14.83
C ASP A 104 -14.46 11.82 14.77
N ALA A 105 -14.03 12.40 15.90
CA ALA A 105 -13.58 13.79 16.01
C ALA A 105 -12.42 14.11 15.04
N PHE A 106 -11.66 13.09 14.66
CA PHE A 106 -10.55 13.21 13.72
C PHE A 106 -10.96 13.75 12.35
N LYS A 107 -12.21 13.53 11.91
CA LYS A 107 -12.75 14.16 10.69
C LYS A 107 -12.63 15.67 10.74
N ARG A 108 -13.02 16.28 11.87
CA ARG A 108 -12.98 17.74 12.06
C ARG A 108 -11.54 18.25 12.15
N ASP A 109 -10.65 17.49 12.79
CA ASP A 109 -9.23 17.83 12.85
C ASP A 109 -8.60 17.85 11.44
N LEU A 110 -8.95 16.88 10.59
CA LEU A 110 -8.52 16.85 9.19
C LEU A 110 -9.06 18.03 8.38
N GLU A 111 -10.35 18.36 8.53
CA GLU A 111 -10.96 19.53 7.85
C GLU A 111 -10.24 20.82 8.22
N LEU A 112 -9.99 21.05 9.52
CA LEU A 112 -9.28 22.23 10.01
C LEU A 112 -7.83 22.26 9.55
N ARG A 113 -7.11 21.13 9.67
CA ARG A 113 -5.69 21.02 9.30
C ARG A 113 -5.44 21.33 7.83
N PHE A 114 -6.35 20.92 6.95
CA PHE A 114 -6.23 21.11 5.50
C PHE A 114 -7.08 22.27 4.97
N GLY A 115 -7.73 23.06 5.84
CA GLY A 115 -8.49 24.25 5.44
C GLY A 115 -9.73 23.95 4.58
N VAL A 116 -10.37 22.80 4.77
CA VAL A 116 -11.50 22.35 3.94
C VAL A 116 -12.76 23.08 4.35
N SER A 117 -13.11 24.13 3.59
CA SER A 117 -14.34 24.91 3.82
C SER A 117 -15.53 24.34 3.05
N GLU A 118 -15.33 24.00 1.78
CA GLU A 118 -16.36 23.48 0.87
C GLU A 118 -15.97 22.11 0.32
N VAL A 119 -16.97 21.30 -0.09
CA VAL A 119 -16.75 19.98 -0.70
C VAL A 119 -17.34 19.94 -2.12
N PRO A 120 -16.76 19.14 -3.06
CA PRO A 120 -15.68 18.17 -2.88
C PRO A 120 -14.29 18.80 -2.82
N VAL A 121 -13.40 18.23 -2.00
CA VAL A 121 -11.95 18.53 -1.97
C VAL A 121 -11.17 17.23 -1.94
N VAL A 122 -10.07 17.17 -2.69
CA VAL A 122 -9.12 16.05 -2.66
C VAL A 122 -7.74 16.59 -2.30
N VAL A 123 -7.26 16.30 -1.10
CA VAL A 123 -5.89 16.64 -0.70
C VAL A 123 -4.97 15.49 -1.07
N VAL A 124 -3.86 15.79 -1.72
CA VAL A 124 -2.84 14.83 -2.12
C VAL A 124 -1.66 14.95 -1.16
N LEU A 125 -1.34 13.84 -0.48
CA LEU A 125 -0.27 13.79 0.51
C LEU A 125 0.85 12.84 0.07
N ARG A 126 2.09 13.26 0.36
CA ARG A 126 3.31 12.45 0.27
C ARG A 126 3.38 11.41 1.39
N PRO A 127 4.15 10.31 1.23
CA PRO A 127 4.40 9.29 2.27
C PRO A 127 4.88 9.82 3.63
N ASP A 128 5.56 10.96 3.65
CA ASP A 128 5.99 11.66 4.88
C ASP A 128 4.82 12.38 5.60
N GLY A 129 3.72 12.67 4.89
CA GLY A 129 2.55 13.38 5.38
C GLY A 129 2.49 14.85 4.93
N GLU A 130 3.43 15.32 4.12
CA GLU A 130 3.39 16.66 3.52
C GLU A 130 2.38 16.76 2.39
N VAL A 131 1.87 17.97 2.16
CA VAL A 131 0.88 18.24 1.11
C VAL A 131 1.58 18.48 -0.21
N ILE A 132 1.25 17.67 -1.23
CA ILE A 132 1.63 17.93 -2.63
C ILE A 132 0.64 18.92 -3.24
N VAL A 133 -0.66 18.63 -3.09
CA VAL A 133 -1.75 19.43 -3.66
C VAL A 133 -2.87 19.57 -2.63
N GLY A 134 -3.26 20.81 -2.32
CA GLY A 134 -4.33 21.10 -1.36
C GLY A 134 -5.75 20.83 -1.89
N ASN A 135 -5.96 20.91 -3.21
CA ASN A 135 -7.21 20.50 -3.84
C ASN A 135 -6.98 20.04 -5.28
N ALA A 136 -7.02 18.73 -5.50
CA ALA A 136 -6.78 18.09 -6.79
C ALA A 136 -8.04 17.83 -7.63
N VAL A 137 -9.22 18.28 -7.21
CA VAL A 137 -10.50 18.00 -7.91
C VAL A 137 -10.45 18.42 -9.38
N ASP A 138 -9.98 19.64 -9.66
CA ASP A 138 -9.91 20.16 -11.02
C ASP A 138 -8.80 19.50 -11.84
N GLU A 139 -7.68 19.16 -11.20
CA GLU A 139 -6.58 18.45 -11.84
C GLU A 139 -7.01 17.05 -12.28
N ILE A 140 -7.69 16.30 -11.40
CA ILE A 140 -8.25 14.97 -11.69
C ILE A 140 -9.28 15.06 -12.82
N ARG A 141 -10.16 16.07 -12.81
CA ARG A 141 -11.19 16.24 -13.85
C ARG A 141 -10.60 16.54 -15.22
N ARG A 142 -9.57 17.39 -15.29
CA ARG A 142 -9.02 17.88 -16.55
C ARG A 142 -7.95 16.95 -17.13
N VAL A 143 -7.05 16.46 -16.28
CA VAL A 143 -5.86 15.70 -16.69
C VAL A 143 -6.10 14.19 -16.57
N GLY A 144 -6.96 13.77 -15.64
CA GLY A 144 -7.23 12.35 -15.39
C GLY A 144 -6.01 11.62 -14.81
N PRO A 145 -5.86 10.31 -15.04
CA PRO A 145 -4.80 9.48 -14.46
C PRO A 145 -3.37 9.98 -14.71
N ALA A 146 -3.15 10.78 -15.76
CA ALA A 146 -1.82 11.29 -16.08
C ALA A 146 -1.24 12.25 -15.02
N CYS A 147 -2.09 12.94 -14.23
CA CYS A 147 -1.60 13.82 -13.16
C CYS A 147 -0.91 13.04 -12.03
N PHE A 148 -1.23 11.75 -11.88
CA PHE A 148 -0.65 10.90 -10.85
C PHE A 148 0.88 10.79 -10.99
N ARG A 149 1.40 10.82 -12.24
CA ARG A 149 2.86 10.78 -12.48
C ARG A 149 3.57 11.96 -11.79
N ASN A 150 3.01 13.16 -11.92
CA ASN A 150 3.58 14.35 -11.27
C ASN A 150 3.58 14.21 -9.75
N TRP A 151 2.53 13.63 -9.18
CA TRP A 151 2.45 13.39 -7.74
C TRP A 151 3.41 12.30 -7.28
N GLN A 152 3.66 11.26 -8.09
CA GLN A 152 4.67 10.24 -7.79
C GLN A 152 6.07 10.83 -7.78
N GLU A 153 6.41 11.67 -8.77
CA GLU A 153 7.68 12.38 -8.85
C GLU A 153 7.86 13.34 -7.67
N ALA A 154 6.83 14.15 -7.37
CA ALA A 154 6.85 15.06 -6.22
C ALA A 154 6.90 14.33 -4.88
N ALA A 155 6.35 13.12 -4.80
CA ALA A 155 6.44 12.28 -3.62
C ALA A 155 7.85 11.68 -3.43
N GLU A 156 8.75 11.82 -4.42
CA GLU A 156 10.04 11.13 -4.48
C GLU A 156 9.89 9.65 -4.18
N LEU A 157 8.80 9.05 -4.67
CA LEU A 157 8.56 7.64 -4.47
C LEU A 157 9.68 6.88 -5.17
N VAL A 158 10.62 6.38 -4.35
CA VAL A 158 11.71 5.53 -4.83
C VAL A 158 11.03 4.32 -5.43
N ASP A 159 11.15 4.19 -6.76
CA ASP A 159 10.78 2.97 -7.43
C ASP A 159 11.68 1.90 -6.81
N ARG A 160 11.12 1.01 -5.98
CA ARG A 160 11.86 -0.12 -5.35
C ARG A 160 12.32 -1.16 -6.41
N ASN A 161 12.40 -0.75 -7.67
CA ASN A 161 12.98 -1.46 -8.79
C ASN A 161 14.52 -1.43 -8.78
N PHE A 162 15.16 -0.79 -7.80
CA PHE A 162 16.52 -1.18 -7.41
C PHE A 162 16.44 -2.54 -6.69
N LEU A 163 16.26 -3.60 -7.48
CA LEU A 163 16.89 -4.87 -7.14
C LEU A 163 18.38 -4.53 -7.02
N LEU A 164 18.93 -4.56 -5.81
CA LEU A 164 20.38 -4.68 -5.70
C LEU A 164 20.75 -5.90 -6.56
N ALA A 165 21.83 -5.79 -7.34
CA ALA A 165 22.29 -6.83 -8.26
C ALA A 165 22.49 -8.21 -7.60
N GLU A 166 22.36 -8.30 -6.28
CA GLU A 166 22.41 -9.50 -5.46
C GLU A 166 21.20 -10.44 -5.69
N ASP A 167 20.03 -9.92 -6.07
CA ASP A 167 18.81 -10.75 -6.27
C ASP A 167 18.70 -11.37 -7.68
N PHE A 168 19.52 -10.92 -8.64
CA PHE A 168 19.53 -11.49 -10.00
C PHE A 168 20.20 -12.89 -10.05
N ASP A 169 20.93 -13.24 -9.00
CA ASP A 169 21.70 -14.48 -8.91
C ASP A 169 20.88 -15.67 -8.40
N GLU A 170 19.72 -15.45 -7.75
CA GLU A 170 18.88 -16.56 -7.27
C GLU A 170 18.02 -17.19 -8.37
N LEU A 171 17.57 -16.43 -9.37
CA LEU A 171 16.71 -16.95 -10.44
C LEU A 171 17.47 -17.51 -11.66
N SER A 172 18.79 -17.30 -11.77
CA SER A 172 19.58 -17.81 -12.91
C SER A 172 20.36 -19.11 -12.64
N ARG A 173 20.36 -19.65 -11.41
CA ARG A 173 21.26 -20.76 -11.02
C ARG A 173 20.77 -22.18 -11.30
N ARG A 174 20.04 -22.40 -12.39
CA ARG A 174 20.02 -23.74 -13.02
C ARG A 174 20.11 -23.59 -14.53
N SER A 175 21.34 -23.44 -15.03
CA SER A 175 21.60 -23.62 -16.45
C SER A 175 21.13 -25.01 -16.86
N ILE A 176 20.38 -25.08 -17.96
CA ILE A 176 19.88 -26.34 -18.55
C ILE A 176 21.05 -27.27 -18.95
N THR A 177 22.27 -26.74 -19.00
CA THR A 177 23.51 -27.47 -19.28
C THR A 177 24.17 -28.12 -18.05
N ASP A 178 23.70 -27.83 -16.82
CA ASP A 178 24.23 -28.39 -15.56
C ASP A 178 24.20 -29.94 -15.53
N PRO A 179 23.15 -30.63 -16.01
CA PRO A 179 23.15 -32.09 -16.11
C PRO A 179 24.24 -32.63 -17.05
N PHE A 180 24.53 -31.93 -18.15
CA PHE A 180 25.55 -32.35 -19.13
C PHE A 180 26.97 -32.08 -18.63
N ARG A 181 27.18 -31.02 -17.83
CA ARG A 181 28.48 -30.72 -17.22
C ARG A 181 28.91 -31.77 -16.20
N ARG A 182 27.96 -32.30 -15.42
CA ARG A 182 28.21 -33.36 -14.42
C ARG A 182 28.54 -34.71 -15.04
N LEU A 183 28.09 -35.00 -16.26
CA LEU A 183 28.44 -36.23 -16.96
C LEU A 183 29.89 -36.22 -17.50
N LYS A 184 30.41 -35.04 -17.90
CA LYS A 184 31.78 -34.92 -18.44
C LYS A 184 32.88 -34.96 -17.39
N TYR A 185 32.59 -34.58 -16.14
CA TYR A 185 33.59 -34.49 -15.07
C TYR A 185 33.17 -35.31 -13.85
N LYS A 186 33.18 -36.64 -13.96
CA LYS A 186 33.13 -37.52 -12.79
C LYS A 186 34.49 -37.50 -12.09
N VAL A 187 34.61 -36.77 -10.99
CA VAL A 187 35.70 -36.93 -10.03
C VAL A 187 35.33 -38.08 -9.09
N GLU A 188 36.12 -39.16 -9.11
CA GLU A 188 35.99 -40.26 -8.16
C GLU A 188 36.39 -39.77 -6.75
N LYS A 189 35.50 -39.95 -5.76
CA LYS A 189 35.79 -39.65 -4.35
C LYS A 189 36.20 -40.93 -3.62
N THR A 190 37.43 -40.94 -3.09
CA THR A 190 37.92 -41.93 -2.11
C THR A 190 37.23 -41.77 -0.75
N PRO A 191 37.08 -42.83 0.07
CA PRO A 191 36.33 -42.77 1.31
C PRO A 191 37.24 -42.54 2.53
N GLU A 192 36.98 -41.48 3.32
CA GLU A 192 37.48 -41.37 4.70
C GLU A 192 36.32 -41.59 5.69
N LYS A 193 36.48 -42.56 6.61
CA LYS A 193 35.53 -42.84 7.69
C LYS A 193 36.12 -42.51 9.07
N LYS A 194 35.48 -41.52 9.71
CA LYS A 194 34.94 -41.47 11.09
C LYS A 194 35.90 -41.60 12.30
N LYS A 195 36.08 -40.47 13.02
CA LYS A 195 36.27 -40.43 14.48
C LYS A 195 34.92 -40.28 15.19
N LYS A 196 34.65 -41.09 16.22
CA LYS A 196 33.50 -40.98 17.15
C LYS A 196 34.04 -41.20 18.58
N GLY A 197 33.98 -40.19 19.45
CA GLY A 197 34.11 -40.37 20.91
C GLY A 197 32.78 -40.89 21.49
N ARG A 198 32.62 -41.44 22.70
CA ARG A 198 33.38 -41.53 23.96
C ARG A 198 32.65 -42.60 24.80
N LYS A 199 33.33 -43.36 25.66
CA LYS A 199 32.88 -43.70 27.04
C LYS A 199 33.98 -44.41 27.82
N GLU A 200 34.04 -44.01 29.09
CA GLU A 200 34.90 -44.47 30.18
C GLU A 200 34.74 -45.97 30.45
N ASP A 201 35.79 -46.62 30.92
CA ASP A 201 35.81 -47.43 32.16
C ASP A 201 37.29 -47.67 32.54
N GLY A 202 37.63 -47.32 33.77
CA GLY A 202 38.94 -47.53 34.38
C GLY A 202 38.94 -48.74 35.34
N GLU A 203 40.13 -49.02 35.87
CA GLU A 203 40.52 -50.04 36.86
C GLU A 203 40.80 -51.46 36.30
N GLU A 204 41.85 -52.19 36.71
CA GLU A 204 43.13 -51.94 37.39
C GLU A 204 43.92 -53.24 37.22
N SER A 205 45.26 -53.16 37.16
CA SER A 205 46.20 -54.29 37.04
C SER A 205 46.36 -55.01 38.40
N PRO A 206 47.23 -56.04 38.58
CA PRO A 206 48.66 -56.08 38.20
C PRO A 206 49.00 -57.08 37.08
#